data_AF-A0AAV7ZLI3-F1
#
_entry.id   AF-A0AAV7ZLI3-F1
#
_cell.length_a   1.000
_cell.length_b   1.000
_cell.length_c   1.000
_cell.angle_alpha   90.00
_cell.angle_beta   90.00
_cell.angle_gamma   90.00
#
_symmetry.space_group_name_H-M   'P 1'
#
loop_
_entity.id
_entity.type
_entity.pdbx_description
1 polymer ?
#
loop_
_entity_poly.entity_id
_entity_poly.type
_entity_poly.pdbx_seq_one_letter_code
_entity_poly.pdbx_strand_id
1 'polypeptide(L)'
;MKRHLLTSKHRRGFGPNGQTASELIIQDSVDRVTQTFLQASVPIDKFHRLVNRDSIVAFRSLGSIPSIRTVRRSISKKWIDAMPLHCKKLLEETLLEYEIDWQQITNFVTDGARACVSLGRRLNEQYAIQHTLCAAHLLHLISQKLMESFPNINGLCKLVRVFFKRGIQAGRKKRWRSQNITDISLPSKTRWGTWLKCVSDVFMRRKKLTYFL
;
A
#
# COMPACT_ATOMS: atom_id res chain seq x y z
N MET A 1 81.46 9.12 -19.19
CA MET A 1 80.76 7.88 -18.80
C MET A 1 79.26 8.07 -18.97
N LYS A 2 78.64 7.34 -19.91
CA LYS A 2 77.22 7.47 -20.31
C LYS A 2 76.30 6.92 -19.21
N ARG A 3 75.37 7.73 -18.69
CA ARG A 3 74.23 7.24 -17.89
C ARG A 3 72.99 7.21 -18.78
N HIS A 4 72.55 6.00 -19.12
CA HIS A 4 71.26 5.74 -19.76
C HIS A 4 70.12 6.03 -18.78
N LEU A 5 69.26 6.98 -19.12
CA LEU A 5 67.96 7.19 -18.50
C LEU A 5 67.01 6.10 -19.00
N LEU A 6 66.70 5.12 -18.15
CA LEU A 6 65.61 4.17 -18.37
C LEU A 6 64.31 4.83 -17.93
N THR A 7 63.50 5.25 -18.90
CA THR A 7 62.11 5.63 -18.69
C THR A 7 61.29 4.36 -18.43
N SER A 8 60.86 4.18 -17.18
CA SER A 8 59.95 3.08 -16.82
C SER A 8 58.55 3.38 -17.38
N LYS A 9 58.27 2.85 -18.58
CA LYS A 9 56.90 2.74 -19.08
C LYS A 9 56.10 1.91 -18.07
N HIS A 10 55.26 2.56 -17.27
CA HIS A 10 54.17 1.91 -16.52
C HIS A 10 53.29 1.17 -17.53
N ARG A 11 53.53 -0.13 -17.69
CA ARG A 11 52.63 -1.02 -18.43
C ARG A 11 51.33 -1.06 -17.64
N ARG A 12 50.25 -0.50 -18.19
CA ARG A 12 48.90 -0.77 -17.69
C ARG A 12 48.69 -2.28 -17.81
N GLY A 13 48.59 -2.95 -16.67
CA GLY A 13 48.28 -4.37 -16.63
C GLY A 13 46.90 -4.58 -17.24
N PHE A 14 46.87 -5.23 -18.40
CA PHE A 14 45.64 -5.69 -19.01
C PHE A 14 45.31 -7.07 -18.44
N GLY A 15 44.05 -7.29 -18.08
CA GLY A 15 43.52 -8.57 -17.65
C GLY A 15 43.51 -9.61 -18.79
N PRO A 16 43.09 -10.85 -18.49
CA PRO A 16 43.16 -11.99 -19.42
C PRO A 16 42.48 -11.77 -20.78
N ASN A 17 41.61 -10.76 -20.91
CA ASN A 17 40.89 -10.40 -22.13
C ASN A 17 41.18 -8.97 -22.64
N GLY A 18 42.31 -8.37 -22.29
CA GLY A 18 42.63 -6.99 -22.73
C GLY A 18 41.85 -5.90 -21.99
N GLN A 19 41.21 -6.23 -20.87
CA GLN A 19 40.47 -5.29 -20.05
C GLN A 19 41.40 -4.54 -19.09
N THR A 20 41.12 -3.26 -18.85
CA THR A 20 41.85 -2.49 -17.84
C THR A 20 41.51 -2.97 -16.42
N ALA A 21 42.43 -2.81 -15.46
CA ALA A 21 42.14 -3.15 -14.06
C ALA A 21 40.89 -2.45 -13.51
N SER A 22 40.60 -1.23 -13.97
CA SER A 22 39.36 -0.50 -13.68
C SER A 22 38.10 -1.18 -14.23
N GLU A 23 38.15 -1.75 -15.44
CA GLU A 23 37.01 -2.46 -16.04
C GLU A 23 36.69 -3.73 -15.27
N LEU A 24 37.69 -4.48 -14.83
CA LEU A 24 37.52 -5.68 -14.02
C LEU A 24 36.83 -5.38 -12.67
N ILE A 25 37.21 -4.28 -12.01
CA ILE A 25 36.60 -3.85 -10.74
C ILE A 25 35.14 -3.45 -10.93
N ILE A 26 34.83 -2.77 -12.03
CA ILE A 26 33.46 -2.37 -12.37
C ILE A 26 32.60 -3.62 -12.63
N GLN A 27 33.11 -4.55 -13.44
CA GLN A 27 32.39 -5.77 -13.78
C GLN A 27 32.08 -6.62 -12.54
N ASP A 28 33.07 -6.88 -11.70
CA ASP A 28 32.90 -7.60 -10.43
C ASP A 28 31.89 -6.91 -9.48
N SER A 29 31.85 -5.58 -9.49
CA SER A 29 30.87 -4.82 -8.71
C SER A 29 29.45 -4.95 -9.26
N VAL A 30 29.28 -4.91 -10.58
CA VAL A 30 27.98 -5.11 -11.25
C VAL A 30 27.47 -6.53 -11.01
N ASP A 31 28.34 -7.53 -11.10
CA ASP A 31 27.98 -8.93 -10.90
C ASP A 31 27.51 -9.18 -9.46
N ARG A 32 28.21 -8.64 -8.46
CA ARG A 32 27.78 -8.71 -7.05
C ARG A 32 26.43 -8.08 -6.80
N VAL A 33 26.17 -6.90 -7.38
CA VAL A 33 24.87 -6.22 -7.24
C VAL A 33 23.78 -7.06 -7.88
N THR A 34 24.01 -7.58 -9.08
CA THR A 34 23.04 -8.40 -9.81
C THR A 34 22.70 -9.68 -9.03
N GLN A 35 23.69 -10.40 -8.53
CA GLN A 35 23.49 -11.60 -7.71
C GLN A 35 22.70 -11.32 -6.44
N THR A 36 22.97 -10.19 -5.76
CA THR A 36 22.24 -9.80 -4.56
C THR A 36 20.75 -9.55 -4.84
N PHE A 37 20.43 -8.91 -5.96
CA PHE A 37 19.04 -8.65 -6.36
C PHE A 37 18.30 -9.92 -6.75
N LEU A 38 18.96 -10.82 -7.48
CA LEU A 38 18.43 -12.13 -7.82
C LEU A 38 18.11 -12.95 -6.57
N GLN A 39 19.04 -13.02 -5.61
CA GLN A 39 18.84 -13.71 -4.34
C GLN A 39 17.69 -13.10 -3.52
N ALA A 40 17.54 -11.78 -3.54
CA ALA A 40 16.46 -11.08 -2.84
C ALA A 40 15.11 -11.08 -3.59
N SER A 41 15.03 -11.69 -4.77
CA SER A 41 13.84 -11.65 -5.64
C SER A 41 13.33 -10.23 -5.90
N VAL A 42 14.24 -9.26 -6.01
CA VAL A 42 13.88 -7.86 -6.27
C VAL A 42 13.87 -7.63 -7.78
N PRO A 43 12.75 -7.18 -8.37
CA PRO A 43 12.68 -6.88 -9.80
C PRO A 43 13.71 -5.82 -10.20
N ILE A 44 14.50 -6.09 -11.26
CA ILE A 44 15.59 -5.22 -11.73
C ILE A 44 15.05 -3.86 -12.21
N ASP A 45 13.84 -3.80 -12.74
CA ASP A 45 13.16 -2.56 -13.13
C ASP A 45 12.92 -1.61 -11.96
N LYS A 46 12.95 -2.12 -10.73
CA LYS A 46 12.85 -1.31 -9.51
C LYS A 46 14.20 -0.81 -9.01
N PHE A 47 15.32 -1.21 -9.60
CA PHE A 47 16.67 -0.79 -9.20
C PHE A 47 16.79 0.74 -9.13
N HIS A 48 16.43 1.43 -10.21
CA HIS A 48 16.50 2.90 -10.29
C HIS A 48 15.56 3.63 -9.31
N ARG A 49 14.48 2.97 -8.84
CA ARG A 49 13.50 3.57 -7.91
C ARG A 49 13.80 3.26 -6.44
N LEU A 50 14.32 2.06 -6.16
CA LEU A 50 14.62 1.58 -4.80
C LEU A 50 15.99 2.04 -4.32
N VAL A 51 16.91 2.26 -5.25
CA VAL A 51 18.28 2.64 -4.97
C VAL A 51 18.47 4.11 -5.33
N ASN A 52 17.96 5.01 -4.49
CA ASN A 52 18.49 6.38 -4.53
C ASN A 52 19.95 6.31 -4.05
N ARG A 53 20.89 6.84 -4.85
CA ARG A 53 22.32 6.95 -4.52
C ARG A 53 22.52 7.52 -3.11
N ASP A 54 21.69 8.48 -2.73
CA ASP A 54 21.71 9.10 -1.40
C ASP A 54 21.42 8.10 -0.29
N SER A 55 20.54 7.12 -0.54
CA SER A 55 20.21 6.07 0.43
C SER A 55 21.38 5.11 0.62
N ILE A 56 22.07 4.70 -0.46
CA ILE A 56 23.29 3.86 -0.31
C ILE A 56 24.37 4.60 0.46
N VAL A 57 24.64 5.87 0.11
CA VAL A 57 25.65 6.69 0.77
C VAL A 57 25.32 6.86 2.25
N ALA A 58 24.06 7.15 2.56
CA ALA A 58 23.59 7.23 3.95
C ALA A 58 23.78 5.89 4.70
N PHE A 59 23.39 4.75 4.10
CA PHE A 59 23.58 3.44 4.75
C PHE A 59 25.07 3.09 4.95
N ARG A 60 25.95 3.50 4.02
CA ARG A 60 27.40 3.31 4.17
C ARG A 60 27.97 4.11 5.34
N SER A 61 27.45 5.31 5.58
CA SER A 61 27.89 6.17 6.69
C SER A 61 27.42 5.70 8.07
N LEU A 62 26.33 4.92 8.15
CA LEU A 62 25.74 4.46 9.41
C LEU A 62 26.51 3.32 10.09
N GLY A 63 27.50 2.72 9.42
CA GLY A 63 28.30 1.60 9.93
C GLY A 63 27.54 0.28 10.15
N SER A 64 26.21 0.29 10.10
CA SER A 64 25.34 -0.88 10.19
C SER A 64 24.05 -0.66 9.41
N ILE A 65 23.53 -1.73 8.78
CA ILE A 65 22.27 -1.68 8.04
C ILE A 65 21.12 -1.82 9.05
N PRO A 66 20.20 -0.83 9.16
CA PRO A 66 19.09 -0.91 10.08
C PRO A 66 18.13 -2.04 9.68
N SER A 67 17.54 -2.72 10.67
CA SER A 67 16.54 -3.75 10.41
C SER A 67 15.36 -3.20 9.61
N ILE A 68 14.69 -4.05 8.82
CA ILE A 68 13.50 -3.66 8.06
C ILE A 68 12.38 -3.10 8.95
N ARG A 69 12.31 -3.55 10.22
CA ARG A 69 11.37 -3.04 11.22
C ARG A 69 11.71 -1.59 11.62
N THR A 70 12.99 -1.28 11.77
CA THR A 70 13.48 0.06 12.07
C THR A 70 13.21 1.02 10.91
N VAL A 71 13.55 0.59 9.68
CA VAL A 71 13.28 1.35 8.45
C VAL A 71 11.79 1.62 8.31
N ARG A 72 10.94 0.59 8.43
CA ARG A 72 9.48 0.72 8.32
C ARG A 72 8.91 1.69 9.36
N ARG A 73 9.36 1.62 10.63
CA ARG A 73 8.91 2.54 11.68
C ARG A 73 9.31 3.99 11.38
N SER A 74 10.55 4.21 10.95
CA SER A 74 11.07 5.54 10.62
C SER A 74 10.35 6.16 9.42
N ILE A 75 10.19 5.38 8.33
CA ILE A 75 9.44 5.81 7.14
C ILE A 75 8.00 6.10 7.51
N SER A 76 7.34 5.22 8.26
CA SER A 76 5.94 5.41 8.66
C SER A 76 5.77 6.70 9.47
N LYS A 77 6.68 6.99 10.40
CA LYS A 77 6.62 8.23 11.20
C LYS A 77 6.81 9.47 10.32
N LYS A 78 7.89 9.51 9.52
CA LYS A 78 8.15 10.63 8.60
C LYS A 78 6.99 10.86 7.62
N TRP A 79 6.42 9.80 7.07
CA TRP A 79 5.27 9.89 6.19
C TRP A 79 4.02 10.39 6.89
N ILE A 80 3.72 9.87 8.10
CA ILE A 80 2.57 10.34 8.88
C ILE A 80 2.68 11.83 9.18
N ASP A 81 3.90 12.31 9.47
CA ASP A 81 4.14 13.72 9.81
C ASP A 81 4.12 14.62 8.56
N ALA A 82 4.60 14.13 7.41
CA ALA A 82 4.65 14.87 6.15
C ALA A 82 3.32 14.85 5.36
N MET A 83 2.50 13.82 5.53
CA MET A 83 1.27 13.63 4.77
C MET A 83 0.29 14.80 4.89
N PRO A 84 0.01 15.37 6.09
CA PRO A 84 -0.87 16.53 6.19
C PRO A 84 -0.41 17.72 5.34
N LEU A 85 0.90 17.97 5.30
CA LEU A 85 1.47 19.08 4.53
C LEU A 85 1.37 18.80 3.02
N HIS A 86 1.64 17.56 2.60
CA HIS A 86 1.46 17.16 1.21
C HIS A 86 0.00 17.29 0.76
N CYS A 87 -0.95 16.80 1.57
CA CYS A 87 -2.38 16.96 1.30
C CYS A 87 -2.80 18.43 1.25
N LYS A 88 -2.24 19.30 2.11
CA LYS A 88 -2.48 20.74 2.07
C LYS A 88 -2.03 21.34 0.73
N LYS A 89 -0.82 21.00 0.28
CA LYS A 89 -0.27 21.47 -1.00
C LYS A 89 -1.14 21.05 -2.18
N LEU A 90 -1.58 19.78 -2.20
CA LEU A 90 -2.51 19.30 -3.23
C LEU A 90 -3.84 20.05 -3.19
N LEU A 91 -4.36 20.35 -2.00
CA LEU A 91 -5.58 21.13 -1.84
C LEU A 91 -5.39 22.57 -2.34
N GLU A 92 -4.29 23.23 -1.98
CA GLU A 92 -3.92 24.58 -2.47
C GLU A 92 -3.82 24.60 -4.00
N GLU A 93 -3.15 23.61 -4.60
CA GLU A 93 -3.03 23.46 -6.06
C GLU A 93 -4.40 23.26 -6.71
N THR A 94 -5.26 22.42 -6.12
CA THR A 94 -6.62 22.18 -6.62
C THR A 94 -7.47 23.44 -6.52
N LEU A 95 -7.46 24.15 -5.38
CA LEU A 95 -8.25 25.37 -5.22
C LEU A 95 -7.82 26.46 -6.20
N LEU A 96 -6.51 26.57 -6.47
CA LEU A 96 -5.99 27.48 -7.47
C LEU A 96 -6.44 27.09 -8.89
N GLU A 97 -6.40 25.81 -9.24
CA GLU A 97 -6.83 25.30 -10.56
C GLU A 97 -8.31 25.63 -10.85
N TYR A 98 -9.16 25.59 -9.82
CA TYR A 98 -10.60 25.87 -9.95
C TYR A 98 -10.99 27.29 -9.52
N GLU A 99 -10.02 28.17 -9.26
CA GLU A 99 -10.24 29.56 -8.83
C GLU A 99 -11.14 29.69 -7.59
N ILE A 100 -11.03 28.75 -6.65
CA ILE A 100 -11.80 28.72 -5.39
C ILE A 100 -10.97 29.36 -4.27
N ASP A 101 -11.53 30.38 -3.63
CA ASP A 101 -10.93 30.98 -2.43
C ASP A 101 -11.20 30.10 -1.19
N TRP A 102 -10.25 30.05 -0.26
CA TRP A 102 -10.40 29.41 1.05
C TRP A 102 -11.65 29.87 1.81
N GLN A 103 -12.03 31.14 1.68
CA GLN A 103 -13.22 31.73 2.32
C GLN A 103 -14.54 31.14 1.81
N GLN A 104 -14.53 30.53 0.62
CA GLN A 104 -15.71 29.87 0.05
C GLN A 104 -15.92 28.46 0.64
N ILE A 105 -14.91 27.92 1.32
CA ILE A 105 -14.95 26.57 1.89
C ILE A 105 -15.40 26.68 3.35
N THR A 106 -16.55 26.09 3.66
CA THR A 106 -17.06 26.03 5.04
C THR A 106 -16.77 24.70 5.71
N ASN A 107 -16.73 23.62 4.92
CA ASN A 107 -16.68 22.26 5.41
C ASN A 107 -15.63 21.44 4.67
N PHE A 108 -14.77 20.77 5.42
CA PHE A 108 -13.83 19.78 4.93
C PHE A 108 -14.29 18.40 5.39
N VAL A 109 -14.63 17.50 4.47
CA VAL A 109 -15.16 16.16 4.81
C VAL A 109 -14.18 15.07 4.44
N THR A 110 -13.74 14.24 5.39
CA THR A 110 -12.76 13.17 5.14
C THR A 110 -13.07 11.88 5.90
N ASP A 111 -12.41 10.78 5.56
CA ASP A 111 -12.61 9.46 6.16
C ASP A 111 -12.05 9.31 7.60
N GLY A 112 -11.45 10.35 8.17
CA GLY A 112 -10.91 10.30 9.53
C GLY A 112 -9.55 9.62 9.65
N ALA A 113 -8.86 9.35 8.54
CA ALA A 113 -7.44 9.01 8.59
C ALA A 113 -6.66 10.09 9.38
N ARG A 114 -5.67 9.69 10.20
CA ARG A 114 -4.95 10.61 11.10
C ARG A 114 -4.37 11.83 10.39
N ALA A 115 -3.85 11.64 9.17
CA ALA A 115 -3.32 12.72 8.36
C ALA A 115 -4.40 13.74 7.99
N CYS A 116 -5.59 13.27 7.62
CA CYS A 116 -6.74 14.10 7.29
C CYS A 116 -7.31 14.83 8.52
N VAL A 117 -7.33 14.19 9.68
CA VAL A 117 -7.72 14.83 10.96
C VAL A 117 -6.72 15.92 11.36
N SER A 118 -5.42 15.63 11.23
CA SER A 118 -4.35 16.61 11.49
C SER A 118 -4.45 17.81 10.54
N LEU A 119 -4.68 17.56 9.24
CA LEU A 119 -4.91 18.60 8.26
C LEU A 119 -6.17 19.41 8.57
N GLY A 120 -7.30 18.74 8.84
CA GLY A 120 -8.57 19.39 9.16
C GLY A 120 -8.47 20.34 10.34
N ARG A 121 -7.74 19.95 11.40
CA ARG A 121 -7.44 20.84 12.53
C ARG A 121 -6.69 22.10 12.11
N ARG A 122 -5.64 21.96 11.29
CA ARG A 122 -4.85 23.09 10.79
C ARG A 122 -5.68 24.02 9.90
N LEU A 123 -6.53 23.46 9.05
CA LEU A 123 -7.43 24.25 8.19
C LEU A 123 -8.46 25.00 9.02
N ASN A 124 -8.97 24.41 10.11
CA ASN A 124 -9.84 25.10 11.05
C ASN A 124 -9.12 26.27 11.74
N GLU A 125 -7.89 26.06 12.21
CA GLU A 125 -7.09 27.11 12.85
C GLU A 125 -6.73 28.25 11.88
N GLN A 126 -6.41 27.92 10.62
CA GLN A 126 -5.93 28.90 9.65
C GLN A 126 -7.05 29.63 8.89
N TYR A 127 -8.16 28.94 8.61
CA TYR A 127 -9.21 29.42 7.70
C TYR A 127 -10.63 29.27 8.27
N ALA A 128 -10.79 28.87 9.54
CA ALA A 128 -12.09 28.60 10.17
C ALA A 128 -12.94 27.53 9.45
N ILE A 129 -12.30 26.59 8.76
CA ILE A 129 -12.97 25.50 8.03
C ILE A 129 -13.33 24.37 8.98
N GLN A 130 -14.61 24.01 9.06
CA GLN A 130 -15.06 22.92 9.90
C GLN A 130 -14.65 21.57 9.30
N HIS A 131 -13.89 20.78 10.04
CA HIS A 131 -13.57 19.40 9.66
C HIS A 131 -14.64 18.43 10.17
N THR A 132 -15.27 17.70 9.25
CA THR A 132 -16.31 16.71 9.55
C THR A 132 -15.89 15.33 9.04
N LEU A 133 -16.20 14.28 9.80
CA LEU A 133 -15.95 12.90 9.39
C LEU A 133 -17.02 12.42 8.40
N CYS A 134 -16.59 11.69 7.38
CA CYS A 134 -17.47 11.10 6.39
C CYS A 134 -18.42 10.10 7.06
N ALA A 135 -19.72 10.37 6.98
CA ALA A 135 -20.76 9.51 7.55
C ALA A 135 -20.68 8.07 7.03
N ALA A 136 -20.36 7.90 5.73
CA ALA A 136 -20.20 6.57 5.14
C ALA A 136 -19.03 5.79 5.77
N HIS A 137 -17.92 6.48 6.10
CA HIS A 137 -16.80 5.85 6.79
C HIS A 137 -17.15 5.50 8.24
N LEU A 138 -17.86 6.40 8.95
CA LEU A 138 -18.34 6.13 10.32
C LEU A 138 -19.26 4.91 10.37
N LEU A 139 -20.25 4.84 9.48
CA LEU A 139 -21.14 3.68 9.36
C LEU A 139 -20.37 2.40 9.04
N HIS A 140 -19.31 2.49 8.23
CA HIS A 140 -18.43 1.36 7.98
C HIS A 140 -17.69 0.89 9.23
N LEU A 141 -17.11 1.81 10.02
CA LEU A 141 -16.44 1.48 11.28
C LEU A 141 -17.40 0.84 12.29
N ILE A 142 -18.62 1.38 12.43
CA ILE A 142 -19.68 0.78 13.26
C ILE A 142 -19.98 -0.64 12.77
N SER A 143 -20.13 -0.84 11.47
CA SER A 143 -20.36 -2.17 10.89
C SER A 143 -19.22 -3.14 11.16
N GLN A 144 -17.96 -2.68 11.11
CA GLN A 144 -16.80 -3.50 11.46
C GLN A 144 -16.82 -3.90 12.93
N LYS A 145 -17.15 -2.97 13.83
CA LYS A 145 -17.26 -3.24 15.26
C LYS A 145 -18.38 -4.23 15.57
N LEU A 146 -19.55 -4.07 14.96
CA LEU A 146 -20.62 -5.06 15.06
C LEU A 146 -20.15 -6.43 14.56
N MET A 147 -19.47 -6.48 13.41
CA MET A 147 -18.91 -7.73 12.89
C MET A 147 -17.97 -8.41 13.88
N GLU A 148 -17.07 -7.66 14.53
CA GLU A 148 -16.16 -8.18 15.57
C GLU A 148 -16.91 -8.78 16.76
N SER A 149 -18.05 -8.19 17.16
CA SER A 149 -18.89 -8.65 18.27
C SER A 149 -19.70 -9.92 17.99
N PHE A 150 -19.88 -10.31 16.72
CA PHE A 150 -20.72 -11.46 16.34
C PHE A 150 -19.93 -12.55 15.57
N PRO A 151 -18.99 -13.25 16.22
CA PRO A 151 -18.17 -14.28 15.57
C PRO A 151 -18.99 -15.44 14.99
N ASN A 152 -20.08 -15.83 15.64
CA ASN A 152 -20.96 -16.90 15.16
C ASN A 152 -21.66 -16.52 13.85
N ILE A 153 -22.13 -15.27 13.74
CA ILE A 153 -22.71 -14.73 12.51
C ILE A 153 -21.66 -14.69 11.41
N ASN A 154 -20.41 -14.35 11.73
CA ASN A 154 -19.31 -14.41 10.76
C ASN A 154 -19.05 -15.84 10.27
N GLY A 155 -19.16 -16.84 11.15
CA GLY A 155 -19.12 -18.25 10.80
C GLY A 155 -20.22 -18.61 9.79
N LEU A 156 -21.47 -18.23 10.10
CA LEU A 156 -22.61 -18.46 9.22
C LEU A 156 -22.44 -17.79 7.85
N CYS A 157 -22.06 -16.51 7.82
CA CYS A 157 -21.81 -15.79 6.57
C CYS A 157 -20.68 -16.42 5.74
N LYS A 158 -19.64 -16.98 6.38
CA LYS A 158 -18.58 -17.76 5.70
C LYS A 158 -19.12 -19.05 5.11
N LEU A 159 -19.94 -19.81 5.84
CA LEU A 159 -20.57 -21.04 5.34
C LEU A 159 -21.46 -20.76 4.12
N VAL A 160 -22.31 -19.73 4.23
CA VAL A 160 -23.15 -19.25 3.12
C VAL A 160 -22.27 -18.85 1.93
N ARG A 161 -21.17 -18.14 2.16
CA ARG A 161 -20.22 -17.79 1.09
C ARG A 161 -19.61 -19.00 0.40
N VAL A 162 -19.23 -20.03 1.15
CA VAL A 162 -18.69 -21.29 0.59
C VAL A 162 -19.77 -21.99 -0.23
N PHE A 163 -20.99 -22.07 0.29
CA PHE A 163 -22.14 -22.68 -0.38
C PHE A 163 -22.42 -22.03 -1.75
N PHE A 164 -22.39 -20.71 -1.84
CA PHE A 164 -22.67 -19.96 -3.08
C PHE A 164 -21.45 -19.73 -3.99
N LYS A 165 -20.25 -20.24 -3.63
CA LYS A 165 -19.03 -20.04 -4.44
C LYS A 165 -19.08 -20.92 -5.70
N ARG A 166 -18.84 -20.29 -6.86
CA ARG A 166 -19.08 -20.76 -8.24
C ARG A 166 -18.55 -22.16 -8.64
N GLY A 167 -17.61 -22.76 -7.90
CA GLY A 167 -16.88 -23.97 -8.35
C GLY A 167 -17.39 -25.30 -7.81
N ILE A 168 -17.97 -25.35 -6.60
CA ILE A 168 -18.27 -26.63 -5.92
C ILE A 168 -19.75 -27.03 -6.08
N GLN A 169 -20.65 -26.11 -6.47
CA GLN A 169 -22.11 -26.33 -6.36
C GLN A 169 -22.96 -25.69 -7.47
N ALA A 170 -22.53 -25.77 -8.74
CA ALA A 170 -23.31 -25.24 -9.87
C ALA A 170 -24.78 -25.72 -9.88
N GLY A 171 -25.02 -26.99 -9.52
CA GLY A 171 -26.37 -27.56 -9.39
C GLY A 171 -27.20 -26.96 -8.25
N ARG A 172 -26.61 -26.70 -7.07
CA ARG A 172 -27.35 -26.12 -5.94
C ARG A 172 -27.67 -24.65 -6.18
N LYS A 173 -26.75 -23.91 -6.81
CA LYS A 173 -27.00 -22.54 -7.24
C LYS A 173 -28.08 -22.46 -8.33
N LYS A 174 -28.11 -23.42 -9.25
CA LYS A 174 -29.19 -23.57 -10.25
C LYS A 174 -30.54 -23.84 -9.58
N ARG A 175 -30.60 -24.77 -8.62
CA ARG A 175 -31.81 -25.07 -7.82
C ARG A 175 -32.29 -23.89 -6.96
N TRP A 176 -31.35 -23.10 -6.43
CA TRP A 176 -31.68 -21.88 -5.68
C TRP A 176 -32.33 -20.82 -6.58
N ARG A 177 -31.71 -20.57 -7.75
CA ARG A 177 -32.21 -19.59 -8.71
C ARG A 177 -33.51 -20.03 -9.39
N SER A 178 -33.73 -21.33 -9.58
CA SER A 178 -34.98 -21.86 -10.15
C SER A 178 -36.20 -21.62 -9.24
N GLN A 179 -35.99 -21.25 -7.98
CA GLN A 179 -37.05 -20.82 -7.06
C GLN A 179 -37.28 -19.30 -7.07
N ASN A 180 -36.76 -18.57 -8.07
CA ASN A 180 -36.79 -17.11 -8.18
C ASN A 180 -36.21 -16.38 -6.95
N ILE A 181 -35.21 -16.99 -6.30
CA ILE A 181 -34.53 -16.39 -5.14
C ILE A 181 -33.26 -15.67 -5.61
N THR A 182 -33.14 -14.40 -5.22
CA THR A 182 -31.94 -13.61 -5.49
C THR A 182 -30.71 -14.17 -4.76
N ASP A 183 -29.54 -14.04 -5.40
CA ASP A 183 -28.27 -14.47 -4.80
C ASP A 183 -28.05 -13.70 -3.48
N ILE A 184 -27.44 -14.38 -2.49
CA ILE A 184 -27.03 -13.73 -1.24
C ILE A 184 -25.80 -12.88 -1.51
N SER A 185 -25.82 -11.64 -1.00
CA SER A 185 -24.67 -10.74 -1.06
C SER A 185 -23.51 -11.34 -0.27
N LEU A 186 -22.38 -11.57 -0.93
CA LEU A 186 -21.22 -12.13 -0.27
C LEU A 186 -20.44 -11.02 0.45
N PRO A 187 -20.02 -11.23 1.72
CA PRO A 187 -19.29 -10.23 2.46
C PRO A 187 -17.90 -10.05 1.83
N SER A 188 -17.55 -8.80 1.55
CA SER A 188 -16.25 -8.39 1.02
C SER A 188 -15.52 -7.53 2.05
N LYS A 189 -14.23 -7.79 2.24
CA LYS A 189 -13.39 -6.95 3.11
C LYS A 189 -13.16 -5.55 2.52
N THR A 190 -13.23 -5.40 1.19
CA THR A 190 -12.89 -4.16 0.47
C THR A 190 -14.10 -3.31 0.11
N ARG A 191 -15.33 -3.79 0.34
CA ARG A 191 -16.55 -3.04 0.01
C ARG A 191 -17.41 -2.85 1.25
N TRP A 192 -17.64 -1.59 1.61
CA TRP A 192 -18.40 -1.19 2.80
C TRP A 192 -19.84 -1.75 2.76
N GLY A 193 -20.40 -2.06 3.93
CA GLY A 193 -21.80 -2.52 4.08
C GLY A 193 -22.11 -3.93 3.57
N THR A 194 -21.19 -4.61 2.85
CA THR A 194 -21.45 -5.95 2.31
C THR A 194 -21.69 -7.02 3.37
N TRP A 195 -21.09 -6.86 4.56
CA TRP A 195 -21.37 -7.73 5.71
C TRP A 195 -22.81 -7.58 6.21
N LEU A 196 -23.27 -6.35 6.47
CA LEU A 196 -24.64 -6.08 6.90
C LEU A 196 -25.67 -6.60 5.88
N LYS A 197 -25.39 -6.39 4.59
CA LYS A 197 -26.24 -6.90 3.52
C LYS A 197 -26.29 -8.43 3.50
N CYS A 198 -25.15 -9.09 3.71
CA CYS A 198 -25.10 -10.55 3.85
C CYS A 198 -25.92 -11.04 5.04
N VAL A 199 -25.74 -10.43 6.22
CA VAL A 199 -26.47 -10.79 7.43
C VAL A 199 -27.98 -10.62 7.23
N SER A 200 -28.40 -9.50 6.64
CA SER A 200 -29.80 -9.24 6.31
C SER A 200 -30.35 -10.28 5.33
N ASP A 201 -29.63 -10.56 4.24
CA ASP A 201 -29.99 -11.58 3.25
C ASP A 201 -30.15 -12.97 3.90
N VAL A 202 -29.22 -13.36 4.78
CA VAL A 202 -29.25 -14.64 5.50
C VAL A 202 -30.43 -14.70 6.46
N PHE A 203 -30.66 -13.63 7.23
CA PHE A 203 -31.77 -13.56 8.20
C PHE A 203 -33.13 -13.64 7.52
N MET A 204 -33.32 -12.87 6.44
CA MET A 204 -34.57 -12.83 5.67
C MET A 204 -34.84 -14.17 4.97
N ARG A 205 -33.79 -14.91 4.61
CA ARG A 205 -33.90 -16.20 3.89
C ARG A 205 -33.69 -17.42 4.78
N ARG A 206 -33.65 -17.26 6.11
CA ARG A 206 -33.30 -18.32 7.08
C ARG A 206 -34.09 -19.62 6.90
N LYS A 207 -35.41 -19.55 6.71
CA LYS A 207 -36.29 -20.72 6.51
C LYS A 207 -35.95 -21.51 5.25
N LYS A 208 -35.53 -20.81 4.19
CA LYS A 208 -35.12 -21.46 2.93
C LYS A 208 -33.70 -22.01 3.04
N LEU A 209 -32.80 -21.27 3.69
CA LEU A 209 -31.43 -21.72 3.92
C LEU A 209 -31.38 -23.02 4.75
N THR A 210 -32.22 -23.17 5.78
CA THR A 210 -32.30 -24.41 6.58
C THR A 210 -32.75 -25.64 5.79
N TYR A 211 -33.40 -25.46 4.63
CA TYR A 211 -33.79 -26.57 3.75
C TYR A 211 -32.67 -26.97 2.78
N PHE A 212 -31.70 -26.08 2.55
CA PHE A 212 -30.65 -26.24 1.54
C PHE A 212 -29.25 -26.51 2.13
N LEU A 213 -29.02 -26.08 3.37
CA LEU A 213 -27.82 -26.35 4.17
C LEU A 213 -28.00 -27.66 4.93
#